data_AF-A0A242W4I6-F1
#
_entry.id   AF-A0A242W4I6-F1
#
_cell.length_a   1.000
_cell.length_b   1.000
_cell.length_c   1.000
_cell.angle_alpha   90.00
_cell.angle_beta   90.00
_cell.angle_gamma   90.00
#
_symmetry.space_group_name_H-M   'P 1'
#
loop_
_entity.id
_entity.type
_entity.pdbx_description
1 polymer ?
#
loop_
_entity_poly.entity_id
_entity_poly.type
_entity_poly.pdbx_seq_one_letter_code
_entity_poly.pdbx_strand_id
1 'polypeptide(L)' 'MKRLFQKLYDNIEVTLLVLLTISFVTGMYMMMNKAGGPTTMDYVAQVIIALIIIVDIVFLISSRKKENSK' A
#
# COMPACT_ATOMS: atom_id res chain seq x y z
N MET A 1 -6.94 22.89 5.52
CA MET A 1 -7.07 21.91 4.41
C MET A 1 -5.99 22.06 3.34
N LYS A 2 -5.80 23.23 2.71
CA LYS A 2 -4.83 23.41 1.60
C LYS A 2 -3.41 22.88 1.91
N ARG A 3 -2.87 23.16 3.12
CA ARG A 3 -1.53 22.71 3.54
C ARG A 3 -1.36 21.20 3.73
N LEU A 4 -2.41 20.48 4.14
CA LEU A 4 -2.34 19.03 4.33
C LEU A 4 -2.37 18.32 2.97
N PHE A 5 -3.29 18.71 2.08
CA PHE A 5 -3.34 18.18 0.73
C PHE A 5 -2.08 18.49 -0.09
N GLN A 6 -1.47 19.66 0.09
CA GLN A 6 -0.17 19.97 -0.50
C GLN A 6 0.92 18.99 -0.04
N LYS A 7 1.04 18.75 1.27
CA LYS A 7 2.03 17.78 1.78
C LYS A 7 1.79 16.35 1.31
N LEU A 8 0.53 15.94 1.17
CA LEU A 8 0.16 14.63 0.61
C LEU A 8 0.51 14.55 -0.87
N TYR A 9 0.33 15.63 -1.63
CA TYR A 9 0.66 15.70 -3.05
C TYR A 9 2.18 15.73 -3.28
N ASP A 10 2.93 16.46 -2.44
CA ASP A 10 4.40 16.50 -2.48
C ASP A 10 5.01 15.13 -2.16
N ASN A 11 4.30 14.28 -1.42
CA ASN A 11 4.71 12.92 -1.07
C ASN A 11 3.69 11.89 -1.59
N ILE A 12 3.20 12.08 -2.81
CA ILE A 12 2.08 11.31 -3.33
C ILE A 12 2.38 9.81 -3.40
N GLU A 13 3.60 9.42 -3.78
CA GLU A 13 4.04 8.02 -3.81
C GLU A 13 3.97 7.38 -2.41
N VAL A 14 4.52 8.05 -1.40
CA VAL A 14 4.50 7.56 -0.01
C VAL A 14 3.07 7.55 0.54
N THR A 15 2.27 8.57 0.22
CA THR A 15 0.88 8.67 0.66
C THR A 15 0.05 7.51 0.08
N LEU A 16 0.21 7.22 -1.21
CA LEU A 16 -0.46 6.09 -1.87
C LEU A 16 -0.03 4.76 -1.26
N LEU A 17 1.26 4.57 -0.99
CA LEU A 17 1.77 3.37 -0.34
C LEU A 17 1.16 3.16 1.06
N VAL A 18 1.04 4.24 1.84
CA VAL A 18 0.42 4.20 3.17
C VAL A 18 -1.06 3.83 3.07
N LEU A 19 -1.80 4.45 2.14
CA LEU A 19 -3.22 4.13 1.91
C LEU A 19 -3.40 2.67 1.48
N LEU A 20 -2.56 2.19 0.56
CA LEU A 20 -2.59 0.81 0.08
C LEU A 20 -2.30 -0.19 1.22
N THR A 21 -1.36 0.14 2.10
CA THR A 21 -1.05 -0.66 3.30
C THR A 21 -2.24 -0.70 4.27
N ILE A 22 -2.93 0.43 4.49
CA ILE A 22 -4.15 0.49 5.30
C ILE A 22 -5.25 -0.36 4.67
N SER A 23 -5.42 -0.30 3.35
CA SER A 23 -6.38 -1.13 2.61
C SER A 23 -6.08 -2.63 2.75
N PHE A 24 -4.81 -3.02 2.69
CA PHE A 24 -4.38 -4.42 2.90
C PHE A 24 -4.77 -4.91 4.30
N VAL A 25 -4.40 -4.18 5.36
CA VAL A 25 -4.70 -4.56 6.75
C VAL A 25 -6.22 -4.60 6.99
N THR A 26 -6.95 -3.61 6.47
CA THR A 26 -8.42 -3.57 6.58
C THR A 26 -9.06 -4.76 5.87
N GLY A 27 -8.55 -5.13 4.69
CA GLY A 27 -9.00 -6.30 3.95
C GLY A 27 -8.77 -7.60 4.73
N MET A 28 -7.60 -7.78 5.35
CA MET A 28 -7.35 -8.93 6.22
C MET A 28 -8.31 -8.98 7.42
N TYR A 29 -8.55 -7.84 8.08
CA TYR A 29 -9.49 -7.76 9.19
C TYR A 29 -10.92 -8.14 8.76
N MET A 30 -11.38 -7.65 7.61
CA MET A 30 -12.69 -8.01 7.08
C MET A 30 -12.78 -9.49 6.73
N MET A 31 -11.72 -10.09 6.18
CA MET A 31 -11.68 -11.53 5.90
C MET A 31 -11.78 -12.37 7.17
N MET A 32 -11.09 -11.98 8.23
CA MET A 32 -11.15 -12.68 9.52
C MET A 32 -12.54 -12.62 10.16
N ASN A 33 -13.26 -11.51 9.96
CA ASN A 33 -14.59 -11.29 10.55
C ASN A 33 -15.74 -11.68 9.60
N LYS A 34 -15.45 -12.18 8.40
CA LYS A 34 -16.44 -12.56 7.41
C LYS A 34 -17.21 -13.79 7.88
N ALA A 35 -18.54 -13.71 7.88
CA ALA A 35 -19.39 -14.87 8.15
C ALA A 35 -19.15 -15.95 7.07
N GLY A 36 -18.79 -17.16 7.49
CA GLY A 36 -18.36 -18.25 6.60
C GLY A 36 -16.85 -18.32 6.36
N GLY A 37 -16.08 -17.41 6.96
CA GLY A 37 -14.62 -17.37 6.84
C GLY A 37 -14.11 -16.80 5.51
N PRO A 38 -12.77 -16.69 5.36
CA PRO A 38 -12.15 -16.22 4.13
C PRO A 38 -12.33 -17.22 2.98
N THR A 39 -12.62 -16.72 1.79
CA THR A 39 -12.66 -17.53 0.56
C THR A 39 -11.32 -17.50 -0.17
N THR A 40 -11.08 -18.46 -1.07
CA THR A 40 -9.88 -18.48 -1.91
C THR A 40 -9.68 -17.18 -2.68
N MET A 41 -10.76 -16.56 -3.17
CA MET A 41 -10.71 -15.28 -3.88
C MET A 41 -10.24 -14.12 -2.99
N ASP A 42 -10.63 -14.14 -1.72
CA ASP A 42 -10.19 -13.14 -0.76
C ASP A 42 -8.66 -13.22 -0.55
N TYR A 43 -8.10 -14.44 -0.46
CA TYR A 43 -6.64 -14.63 -0.39
C TYR A 43 -5.92 -14.20 -1.68
N VAL A 44 -6.47 -14.53 -2.86
CA VAL A 44 -5.91 -14.11 -4.14
C VAL A 44 -5.83 -12.58 -4.23
N ALA A 45 -6.88 -11.88 -3.81
CA ALA A 45 -6.89 -10.42 -3.76
C ALA A 45 -5.81 -9.87 -2.82
N GLN A 46 -5.66 -10.44 -1.62
CA GLN A 46 -4.62 -10.02 -0.68
C GLN A 46 -3.20 -10.27 -1.21
N VAL A 47 -2.96 -11.41 -1.88
CA VAL A 47 -1.65 -11.71 -2.48
C VAL A 47 -1.29 -10.69 -3.56
N ILE A 48 -2.26 -10.30 -4.41
CA ILE A 48 -2.04 -9.27 -5.43
C ILE A 48 -1.69 -7.93 -4.79
N ILE A 49 -2.44 -7.50 -3.78
CA ILE A 49 -2.17 -6.24 -3.07
C ILE A 49 -0.80 -6.28 -2.39
N ALA A 50 -0.45 -7.39 -1.74
CA ALA A 50 0.86 -7.57 -1.11
C ALA A 50 2.01 -7.46 -2.12
N LEU A 51 1.87 -8.06 -3.30
CA LEU A 51 2.86 -7.97 -4.37
C LEU A 51 3.03 -6.53 -4.86
N ILE A 52 1.93 -5.79 -5.03
CA ILE A 52 1.98 -4.37 -5.44
C ILE A 52 2.75 -3.55 -4.40
N ILE A 53 2.45 -3.72 -3.10
CA ILE A 53 3.15 -3.01 -2.01
C ILE A 53 4.66 -3.31 -2.04
N ILE A 54 5.05 -4.57 -2.20
CA ILE A 54 6.47 -4.96 -2.24
C ILE A 54 7.18 -4.32 -3.43
N VAL A 55 6.57 -4.38 -4.63
CA VAL A 55 7.15 -3.79 -5.84
C VAL A 55 7.30 -2.27 -5.70
N ASP A 56 6.28 -1.59 -5.15
CA ASP A 56 6.34 -0.14 -4.90
C ASP A 56 7.47 0.23 -3.94
N ILE A 57 7.64 -0.52 -2.84
CA ILE A 57 8.72 -0.28 -1.88
C ILE A 57 10.10 -0.46 -2.52
N VAL A 58 10.29 -1.53 -3.30
CA VAL A 58 11.55 -1.79 -4.01
C VAL A 58 11.86 -0.65 -4.99
N PHE A 59 10.85 -0.19 -5.73
CA PHE A 59 11.01 0.91 -6.67
C PHE A 59 11.34 2.23 -5.95
N LEU A 60 10.64 2.53 -4.86
CA LEU A 60 10.86 3.74 -4.07
C LEU A 60 12.26 3.78 -3.44
N ILE A 61 12.74 2.66 -2.89
CA ILE A 61 14.11 2.54 -2.36
C ILE A 61 15.15 2.72 -3.47
N SER A 62 14.92 2.10 -4.64
CA SER A 62 15.81 2.22 -5.80
C SER A 62 15.91 3.66 -6.31
N SER A 63 14.77 4.35 -6.41
CA SER A 63 14.71 5.77 -6.79
C SER A 63 15.43 6.67 -5.79
N ARG A 64 15.21 6.46 -4.49
CA ARG A 64 15.90 7.21 -3.42
C ARG A 64 17.41 6.97 -3.41
N LYS A 65 17.86 5.74 -3.69
CA LYS A 65 19.28 5.41 -3.82
C LYS A 65 19.93 6.10 -5.02
N LYS A 66 19.21 6.26 -6.13
CA LYS A 66 19.67 7.02 -7.31
C LYS A 66 19.78 8.52 -7.03
N GLU A 67 18.87 9.08 -6.23
CA GLU A 67 18.87 10.51 -5.88
C GLU A 67 20.03 10.88 -4.95
N ASN A 68 20.31 10.05 -3.92
CA ASN A 68 21.41 10.27 -2.96
C ASN A 68 22.82 9.98 -3.51
N SER A 69 22.95 9.48 -4.74
CA SER A 69 24.24 9.20 -5.38
C SER A 69 24.69 10.30 -6.35
N LYS A 70 23.94 11.40 -6.45
CA LYS A 70 24.30 12.63 -7.17
C LYS A 70 24.82 13.68 -6.19
#